data_AF-A0A833CMI1-F1
#
_entry.id   AF-A0A833CMI1-F1
#
_cell.length_a   1.000
_cell.length_b   1.000
_cell.length_c   1.000
_cell.angle_alpha   90.00
_cell.angle_beta   90.00
_cell.angle_gamma   90.00
#
_symmetry.space_group_name_H-M   'P 1'
#
loop_
_entity.id
_entity.type
_entity.pdbx_description
1 polymer ?
#
loop_
_entity_poly.entity_id
_entity_poly.type
_entity_poly.pdbx_seq_one_letter_code
_entity_poly.pdbx_strand_id
1 'polypeptide(L)'
;MKSWVEVGQDPALFWRLTLREISVILDASTHRLRREQNDRAWLAWHIEALARSKKLPKLKDFLSDAPKKPKRRQSVEEQIAIAHRWTAALTR
;
A
#
# COMPACT_ATOMS: atom_id res chain seq x y z
N MET A 1 6.74 17.16 -27.09
CA MET A 1 8.20 16.98 -27.19
C MET A 1 8.93 17.18 -25.85
N LYS A 2 8.80 18.33 -25.16
CA LYS A 2 9.49 18.57 -23.86
C LYS A 2 9.27 17.45 -22.84
N SER A 3 8.01 17.11 -22.55
CA SER A 3 7.67 16.06 -21.59
C SER A 3 8.13 14.66 -21.98
N TRP A 4 8.35 14.40 -23.28
CA TRP A 4 8.90 13.13 -23.77
C TRP A 4 10.36 12.95 -23.37
N VAL A 5 11.15 14.03 -23.53
CA VAL A 5 12.56 14.04 -23.12
C VAL A 5 12.68 14.06 -21.60
N GLU A 6 11.80 14.78 -20.89
CA GLU A 6 11.77 14.82 -19.41
C GLU A 6 11.55 13.45 -18.79
N VAL A 7 10.71 12.58 -19.39
CA VAL A 7 10.52 11.21 -18.90
C VAL A 7 11.66 10.25 -19.31
N GLY A 8 12.72 10.78 -19.94
CA GLY A 8 13.94 10.06 -20.29
C GLY A 8 13.84 9.21 -21.56
N GLN A 9 12.89 9.50 -22.45
CA GLN A 9 12.77 8.78 -23.73
C GLN A 9 13.64 9.39 -24.82
N ASP A 10 14.07 8.56 -25.76
CA ASP A 10 14.83 8.98 -26.94
C ASP A 10 14.00 9.97 -27.80
N PRO A 11 14.51 11.19 -28.08
CA PRO A 11 13.88 12.14 -28.98
C PRO A 11 13.53 11.57 -30.37
N ALA A 12 14.34 10.68 -30.92
CA ALA A 12 14.11 10.13 -32.26
C ALA A 12 12.90 9.18 -32.29
N LEU A 13 12.65 8.47 -31.18
CA LEU A 13 11.54 7.54 -31.05
C LEU A 13 10.17 8.24 -31.10
N PHE A 14 10.09 9.50 -30.65
CA PHE A 14 8.87 10.30 -30.68
C PHE A 14 8.25 10.38 -32.09
N TRP A 15 9.09 10.51 -33.12
CA TRP A 15 8.64 10.65 -34.51
C TRP A 15 8.25 9.32 -35.17
N ARG A 16 8.54 8.19 -34.53
CA ARG A 16 8.26 6.84 -35.06
C ARG A 16 7.02 6.20 -34.47
N LEU A 17 6.51 6.74 -33.36
CA LEU A 17 5.38 6.19 -32.63
C LEU A 17 4.08 6.90 -32.98
N THR A 18 2.99 6.18 -32.83
CA THR A 18 1.63 6.74 -32.89
C THR A 18 1.32 7.52 -31.60
N LEU A 19 0.38 8.46 -31.67
CA LEU A 19 -0.09 9.20 -30.50
C LEU A 19 -0.59 8.28 -29.37
N ARG A 20 -1.21 7.15 -29.73
CA ARG A 20 -1.68 6.16 -28.74
C ARG A 20 -0.52 5.53 -27.98
N GLU A 21 0.55 5.15 -28.66
CA GLU A 21 1.74 4.57 -28.02
C GLU A 21 2.47 5.60 -27.15
N ILE A 22 2.59 6.84 -27.64
CA ILE A 22 3.14 7.95 -26.87
C ILE A 22 2.35 8.15 -25.57
N SER A 23 1.02 8.18 -25.62
CA SER A 23 0.17 8.32 -24.43
C SER A 23 0.40 7.19 -23.43
N VAL A 24 0.43 5.92 -23.88
CA VAL A 24 0.67 4.78 -22.99
C VAL A 24 2.02 4.89 -22.26
N ILE A 25 3.07 5.32 -22.96
CA ILE A 25 4.41 5.48 -22.38
C ILE A 25 4.45 6.62 -21.37
N LEU A 26 3.84 7.76 -21.69
CA LEU A 26 3.78 8.91 -20.79
C LEU A 26 2.93 8.62 -19.54
N ASP A 27 1.82 7.90 -19.69
CA ASP A 27 0.97 7.47 -18.58
C ASP A 27 1.72 6.52 -17.65
N ALA A 28 2.39 5.51 -18.22
CA ALA A 28 3.22 4.58 -17.46
C ALA A 28 4.35 5.30 -16.71
N SER A 29 5.00 6.28 -17.35
CA SER A 29 6.04 7.10 -16.74
C SER A 29 5.49 7.94 -15.58
N THR A 30 4.32 8.55 -15.76
CA THR A 30 3.64 9.31 -14.71
C THR A 30 3.25 8.43 -13.53
N HIS A 31 2.74 7.23 -13.79
CA HIS A 31 2.41 6.26 -12.75
C HIS A 31 3.65 5.80 -11.97
N ARG A 32 4.79 5.60 -12.64
CA ARG A 32 6.06 5.30 -11.99
C ARG A 32 6.49 6.45 -11.07
N LEU A 33 6.52 7.68 -11.58
CA LEU A 33 6.92 8.85 -10.80
C LEU A 33 6.03 9.08 -9.56
N ARG A 34 4.71 8.91 -9.71
CA ARG A 34 3.77 8.99 -8.58
C ARG A 34 4.05 7.91 -7.53
N ARG A 35 4.33 6.67 -7.96
CA ARG A 35 4.65 5.57 -7.05
C ARG A 35 5.94 5.87 -6.28
N GLU A 36 6.99 6.27 -6.96
CA GLU A 36 8.26 6.65 -6.33
C GLU A 36 8.09 7.82 -5.34
N GLN A 37 7.29 8.83 -5.70
CA GLN A 37 7.01 9.94 -4.80
C GLN A 37 6.26 9.49 -3.54
N ASN A 38 5.26 8.62 -3.70
CA ASN A 38 4.53 8.04 -2.58
C ASN A 38 5.44 7.18 -1.70
N ASP A 39 6.33 6.38 -2.29
CA ASP A 39 7.29 5.55 -1.56
C ASP A 39 8.26 6.42 -0.73
N ARG A 40 8.77 7.51 -1.31
CA ARG A 40 9.63 8.48 -0.61
C ARG A 40 8.89 9.19 0.53
N ALA A 41 7.67 9.67 0.27
CA ALA A 41 6.84 10.31 1.29
C ALA A 41 6.52 9.33 2.43
N TRP A 42 6.24 8.07 2.09
CA TRP A 42 5.97 7.03 3.05
C TRP A 42 7.17 6.73 3.94
N LEU A 43 8.35 6.57 3.32
CA LEU A 43 9.61 6.38 4.03
C LEU A 43 9.89 7.54 4.99
N ALA A 44 9.84 8.78 4.51
CA ALA A 44 10.10 9.97 5.32
C ALA A 44 9.14 10.06 6.52
N TRP A 45 7.84 9.83 6.29
CA TRP A 45 6.85 9.79 7.35
C TRP A 45 7.12 8.67 8.36
N HIS A 46 7.51 7.48 7.89
CA HIS A 46 7.81 6.33 8.76
C HIS A 46 9.02 6.55 9.61
N ILE A 47 10.09 7.14 9.07
CA ILE A 47 11.30 7.48 9.83
C ILE A 47 10.91 8.34 11.04
N GLU A 48 10.16 9.43 10.81
CA GLU A 48 9.77 10.36 11.87
C GLU A 48 8.72 9.79 12.83
N ALA A 49 7.75 9.02 12.33
CA ALA A 49 6.77 8.35 13.17
C ALA A 49 7.41 7.32 14.11
N LEU A 50 8.38 6.56 13.60
CA LEU A 50 9.12 5.56 14.38
C LEU A 50 10.10 6.19 15.36
N ALA A 51 10.77 7.29 14.99
CA ALA A 51 11.63 8.06 15.89
C ALA A 51 10.86 8.58 17.12
N ARG A 52 9.60 8.97 16.93
CA ARG A 52 8.71 9.43 18.03
C ARG A 52 8.08 8.30 18.85
N SER A 53 8.25 7.04 18.44
CA SER A 53 7.65 5.91 19.15
C SER A 53 8.42 5.59 20.44
N LYS A 54 7.71 5.44 21.57
CA LYS A 54 8.33 5.01 22.83
C LYS A 54 8.91 3.59 22.77
N LYS A 55 8.34 2.76 21.90
CA LYS A 55 8.75 1.37 21.67
C LYS A 55 8.63 1.07 20.18
N LEU A 56 9.77 0.79 19.56
CA LEU A 56 9.83 0.45 18.16
C LEU A 56 9.14 -0.91 17.90
N PRO A 57 8.23 -1.02 16.92
CA PRO A 57 7.69 -2.30 16.49
C PRO A 57 8.79 -3.22 15.96
N LYS A 58 8.56 -4.54 15.94
CA LYS A 58 9.57 -5.46 15.41
C LYS A 58 9.58 -5.34 13.89
N LEU A 59 10.77 -5.41 13.27
CA LEU A 59 10.91 -5.29 11.82
C LEU A 59 10.00 -6.25 11.05
N LYS A 60 9.86 -7.50 11.52
CA LYS A 60 8.98 -8.49 10.91
C LYS A 60 7.52 -8.05 10.79
N ASP A 61 7.06 -7.12 11.62
CA ASP A 61 5.69 -6.61 11.58
C ASP A 61 5.46 -5.68 10.36
N PHE A 62 6.54 -5.21 9.73
CA PHE A 62 6.51 -4.40 8.49
C PHE A 62 6.75 -5.21 7.21
N LEU A 63 7.18 -6.47 7.30
CA LEU A 63 7.45 -7.32 6.14
C LEU A 63 6.16 -8.00 5.69
N SER A 64 5.83 -7.90 4.40
CA SER A 64 4.63 -8.51 3.80
C SER A 64 4.57 -10.03 3.98
N ASP A 65 5.75 -10.67 3.98
CA ASP A 65 5.90 -12.13 3.95
C ASP A 65 6.17 -12.72 5.34
N ALA A 66 6.04 -11.91 6.40
CA ALA A 66 6.23 -12.40 7.74
C ALA A 66 5.16 -13.46 8.10
N PRO A 67 5.56 -14.58 8.72
CA PRO A 67 4.62 -15.62 9.11
C PRO A 67 3.60 -15.05 10.10
N LYS A 68 2.34 -14.95 9.65
CA LYS A 68 1.23 -14.48 10.49
C LYS A 68 1.00 -15.52 11.58
N LYS A 69 0.94 -15.06 12.84
CA LYS A 69 0.49 -15.93 13.93
C LYS A 69 -0.89 -16.45 13.58
N PRO A 70 -1.15 -17.77 13.70
CA PRO A 70 -2.48 -18.30 13.50
C PRO A 70 -3.43 -17.60 14.48
N LYS A 71 -4.46 -16.93 13.96
CA LYS A 71 -5.52 -16.39 14.80
C LYS A 71 -6.24 -17.58 15.43
N ARG A 72 -6.40 -17.57 16.77
CA ARG A 72 -7.22 -18.56 17.46
C ARG A 72 -8.63 -18.50 16.87
N ARG A 73 -9.11 -19.65 16.38
CA ARG A 73 -10.51 -19.79 15.95
C ARG A 73 -11.39 -19.80 17.20
N GLN A 74 -12.49 -19.07 17.18
CA GLN A 74 -13.50 -19.14 18.23
C GLN A 74 -14.12 -20.53 18.23
N SER A 75 -14.29 -21.12 19.42
CA SER A 75 -15.03 -22.38 19.55
C SER A 75 -16.54 -22.14 19.35
N VAL A 76 -17.28 -23.21 19.05
CA VAL A 76 -18.75 -23.15 18.94
C VAL A 76 -19.36 -22.68 20.27
N GLU A 77 -18.82 -23.14 21.40
CA GLU A 77 -19.26 -22.73 22.73
C GLU A 77 -19.04 -21.23 22.98
N GLU A 78 -17.90 -20.68 22.55
CA GLU A 78 -17.64 -19.24 22.62
C GLU A 78 -18.64 -18.45 21.77
N GLN A 79 -18.99 -18.94 20.59
CA GLN A 79 -19.99 -18.30 19.72
C GLN A 79 -21.39 -18.34 20.34
N ILE A 80 -21.79 -19.47 20.92
CA ILE A 80 -23.07 -19.62 21.64
C ILE A 80 -23.12 -18.68 22.85
N ALA A 81 -22.03 -18.57 23.62
CA ALA A 81 -21.94 -17.66 24.76
C ALA A 81 -22.08 -16.18 24.34
N ILE A 82 -21.50 -15.79 23.20
CA ILE A 82 -21.67 -14.45 22.62
C ILE A 82 -23.13 -14.22 22.21
N ALA A 83 -23.75 -15.20 21.55
CA ALA A 83 -25.15 -15.11 21.13
C ALA A 83 -26.08 -14.91 22.35
N HIS A 84 -25.92 -15.71 23.41
CA HIS A 84 -26.71 -15.53 24.63
C HIS A 84 -26.54 -14.15 25.27
N ARG A 85 -25.30 -13.63 25.34
CA ARG A 85 -25.05 -12.28 25.87
C ARG A 85 -25.68 -11.19 25.02
N TRP A 86 -25.68 -11.35 23.70
CA TRP A 86 -26.34 -10.42 22.78
C TRP A 86 -27.86 -10.43 23.01
N THR A 87 -28.48 -11.60 23.04
CA THR A 87 -29.94 -11.72 23.23
C THR A 87 -30.36 -11.12 24.57
N ALA A 88 -29.62 -11.41 25.65
CA ALA A 88 -29.89 -10.85 26.97
C ALA A 88 -29.76 -9.31 27.03
N ALA A 89 -28.90 -8.71 26.20
CA ALA A 89 -28.77 -7.26 26.11
C ALA A 89 -29.94 -6.60 25.35
N LEU A 90 -30.58 -7.31 24.42
CA LEU A 90 -31.72 -6.82 23.64
C LEU A 90 -33.07 -7.00 24.35
N THR A 91 -33.20 -7.98 25.23
CA THR A 91 -34.44 -8.26 25.98
C THR A 91 -34.52 -7.50 27.32
N ARG A 92 -33.82 -6.37 27.44
CA ARG A 92 -33.85 -5.48 28.59
C ARG A 92 -34.62 -4.22 28.27
#